data_AF-A0A974UCF9-F1
#
_entry.id   AF-A0A974UCF9-F1
#
_cell.length_a   1.000
_cell.length_b   1.000
_cell.length_c   1.000
_cell.angle_alpha   90.00
_cell.angle_beta   90.00
_cell.angle_gamma   90.00
#
_symmetry.space_group_name_H-M   'P 1'
#
loop_
_entity.id
_entity.type
_entity.pdbx_description
1 polymer ?
#
loop_
_entity_poly.entity_id
_entity_poly.type
_entity_poly.pdbx_seq_one_letter_code
_entity_poly.pdbx_strand_id
1 'polypeptide(L)' 'MSLVSVIFSSFNILVVLAWIVLTIVTLLQLKDRPLSATNKVLWVMVICCIPILGAIAFFIIQPAKEEPTE' A
#
# COMPACT_ATOMS: atom_id res chain seq x y z
N MET A 1 18.22 -13.30 17.47
CA MET A 1 17.02 -12.61 16.92
C MET A 1 15.99 -12.56 18.03
N SER A 2 15.45 -11.39 18.36
CA SER A 2 14.42 -11.29 19.40
C SER A 2 13.10 -11.89 18.90
N LEU A 3 12.31 -12.53 19.74
CA LEU A 3 11.00 -13.07 19.37
C LEU A 3 10.08 -12.00 18.76
N VAL A 4 10.18 -10.76 19.27
CA VAL A 4 9.51 -9.57 18.73
C VAL A 4 9.89 -9.28 17.28
N SER A 5 11.18 -9.38 16.93
CA SER A 5 11.64 -9.14 15.56
C SER A 5 11.08 -10.18 14.58
N VAL A 6 10.97 -11.44 15.00
CA VAL A 6 10.42 -12.52 14.16
C VAL A 6 8.93 -12.28 13.89
N ILE A 7 8.15 -11.95 14.92
CA ILE A 7 6.71 -11.65 14.77
C ILE A 7 6.51 -10.46 13.81
N PHE A 8 7.29 -9.39 13.98
CA PHE A 8 7.19 -8.21 13.12
C PHE A 8 7.54 -8.53 11.65
N SER A 9 8.59 -9.31 11.42
CA SER A 9 8.98 -9.73 10.06
C SER A 9 7.92 -10.63 9.42
N SER A 10 7.39 -11.61 10.16
CA SER A 10 6.32 -12.48 9.66
C SER A 10 5.06 -11.68 9.31
N PHE A 11 4.66 -10.73 10.17
CA PHE A 11 3.53 -9.86 9.91
C PHE A 11 3.73 -9.01 8.65
N ASN A 12 4.89 -8.38 8.49
CA ASN A 12 5.20 -7.59 7.29
C ASN A 12 5.12 -8.41 6.01
N ILE A 13 5.69 -9.63 6.01
CA ILE A 13 5.60 -10.52 4.85
C ILE A 13 4.14 -10.84 4.53
N LEU A 14 3.33 -11.12 5.55
CA LEU A 14 1.92 -11.45 5.37
C LEU A 14 1.12 -10.24 4.82
N VAL A 15 1.42 -9.03 5.29
CA VAL A 15 0.85 -7.78 4.76
C VAL A 15 1.23 -7.58 3.28
N VAL A 16 2.50 -7.79 2.91
CA VAL A 16 2.94 -7.68 1.51
C VAL A 16 2.25 -8.71 0.63
N LEU A 17 2.15 -9.96 1.08
CA LEU A 17 1.45 -11.02 0.35
C LEU A 17 -0.04 -10.71 0.18
N ALA A 18 -0.70 -10.28 1.25
CA ALA A 18 -2.11 -9.90 1.22
C ALA A 18 -2.34 -8.74 0.23
N TRP A 19 -1.44 -7.75 0.21
CA TRP A 19 -1.50 -6.66 -0.75
C TRP A 19 -1.36 -7.15 -2.19
N ILE A 20 -0.36 -7.98 -2.50
CA ILE A 20 -0.18 -8.55 -3.86
C ILE A 20 -1.44 -9.30 -4.31
N VAL A 21 -1.98 -10.16 -3.46
CA VAL A 21 -3.21 -10.92 -3.75
C VAL A 21 -4.36 -9.98 -4.02
N LEU A 22 -4.57 -8.97 -3.17
CA LEU A 22 -5.66 -8.00 -3.32
C LEU A 22 -5.52 -7.20 -4.62
N THR A 23 -4.31 -6.73 -4.94
CA THR A 23 -4.01 -6.04 -6.19
C THR A 23 -4.35 -6.91 -7.39
N ILE A 24 -3.86 -8.15 -7.44
CA ILE A 24 -4.13 -9.08 -8.55
C ILE A 24 -5.63 -9.34 -8.68
N VAL A 25 -6.30 -9.72 -7.58
CA VAL A 25 -7.74 -10.02 -7.57
C VAL A 25 -8.55 -8.81 -8.04
N THR A 26 -8.19 -7.60 -7.62
CA THR A 26 -8.90 -6.37 -8.02
C THR A 26 -8.64 -6.04 -9.48
N LEU A 27 -7.41 -6.20 -9.99
CA LEU A 27 -7.08 -6.00 -11.40
C LEU A 27 -7.81 -7.00 -12.31
N LEU A 28 -7.90 -8.27 -11.89
CA LEU A 28 -8.67 -9.29 -12.60
C LEU A 28 -10.15 -8.91 -12.68
N GLN A 29 -10.74 -8.42 -11.58
CA GLN A 29 -12.11 -7.92 -11.58
C GLN A 29 -12.27 -6.66 -12.45
N LEU A 30 -11.29 -5.75 -12.41
CA LEU A 30 -11.30 -4.50 -13.18
C LEU A 30 -11.29 -4.75 -14.69
N LYS A 31 -10.59 -5.80 -15.14
CA LYS A 31 -10.56 -6.23 -16.55
C LYS A 31 -11.96 -6.36 -17.13
N ASP A 32 -12.86 -6.96 -16.38
CA ASP A 32 -14.21 -7.33 -16.84
C ASP A 32 -15.26 -6.23 -16.57
N ARG A 33 -14.88 -5.11 -15.93
CA ARG A 33 -15.80 -3.98 -15.71
C ARG A 33 -16.03 -3.18 -17.01
N PRO A 34 -17.27 -2.74 -17.30
CA PRO A 34 -17.60 -1.92 -18.46
C PRO A 34 -17.23 -0.45 -18.22
N LEU A 35 -15.94 -0.17 -18.09
CA LEU A 35 -15.38 1.17 -17.94
C LEU A 35 -14.68 1.61 -19.23
N SER A 36 -14.66 2.92 -19.48
CA SER A 36 -13.84 3.50 -20.55
C SER A 36 -12.36 3.18 -20.35
N ALA A 37 -11.59 3.16 -21.44
CA ALA A 37 -10.16 2.84 -21.39
C ALA A 37 -9.40 3.77 -20.41
N THR A 38 -9.67 5.08 -20.46
CA THR A 38 -9.07 6.07 -19.56
C THR A 38 -9.40 5.78 -18.10
N ASN A 39 -10.65 5.44 -17.78
CA ASN A 39 -11.05 5.14 -16.41
C ASN A 39 -10.41 3.83 -15.91
N LYS A 40 -10.25 2.82 -16.76
CA LYS A 40 -9.52 1.59 -16.38
C LYS A 40 -8.07 1.89 -16.04
N VAL A 41 -7.38 2.69 -16.85
CA VAL A 41 -5.98 3.07 -16.60
C VAL A 41 -5.85 3.83 -15.28
N LEU A 42 -6.77 4.74 -14.98
CA LEU A 42 -6.80 5.44 -13.69
C LEU A 42 -6.95 4.47 -12.52
N TRP A 43 -7.87 3.51 -12.61
CA TRP A 43 -8.05 2.49 -11.58
C TRP A 43 -6.83 1.58 -11.41
N VAL A 44 -6.17 1.18 -12.50
CA VAL A 44 -4.91 0.43 -12.43
C VAL A 44 -3.86 1.22 -11.66
N MET A 45 -3.71 2.52 -11.95
CA MET A 45 -2.76 3.38 -11.22
C MET A 45 -3.10 3.45 -9.73
N VAL A 46 -4.38 3.63 -9.37
CA VAL A 46 -4.80 3.67 -7.96
C VAL A 46 -4.51 2.35 -7.26
N ILE A 47 -4.93 1.22 -7.84
CA ILE A 47 -4.78 -0.11 -7.24
C ILE A 47 -3.29 -0.47 -7.01
N CYS A 48 -2.41 -0.05 -7.93
CA CYS A 48 -0.98 -0.31 -7.84
C CYS A 48 -0.24 0.68 -6.91
N CYS A 49 -0.63 1.96 -6.89
CA CYS A 49 0.16 3.00 -6.25
C CYS A 49 -0.21 3.32 -4.79
N ILE A 50 -1.36 2.87 -4.28
CA ILE A 50 -1.82 3.19 -2.91
C ILE A 50 -0.75 3.04 -1.81
N PRO A 51 -0.02 1.92 -1.67
CA PRO A 51 0.97 1.79 -0.60
C PRO A 51 2.22 2.64 -0.83
N ILE A 52 2.53 2.94 -2.09
CA ILE A 52 3.65 3.82 -2.45
C ILE A 52 3.31 5.26 -2.07
N LEU A 53 2.07 5.70 -2.31
CA LEU A 53 1.61 7.04 -1.98
C LEU A 53 1.71 7.34 -0.48
N GLY A 54 1.40 6.38 0.39
CA GLY A 54 1.57 6.54 1.84
C GLY A 54 3.03 6.77 2.25
N ALA A 55 3.96 5.99 1.68
CA ALA A 55 5.38 6.17 1.93
C ALA A 55 5.89 7.51 1.36
N ILE A 56 5.50 7.86 0.14
CA ILE A 56 5.85 9.15 -0.48
C ILE A 56 5.33 10.31 0.38
N ALA A 57 4.09 10.23 0.87
CA ALA A 57 3.50 11.26 1.72
C ALA A 57 4.31 11.49 3.01
N PHE A 58 4.83 10.43 3.63
CA PHE A 58 5.71 10.54 4.80
C PHE A 58 6.99 11.35 4.49
N PHE A 59 7.63 11.09 3.35
CA PHE A 59 8.82 11.82 2.93
C PHE A 59 8.55 13.27 2.51
N ILE A 60 7.34 13.56 2.01
CA ILE A 60 6.94 14.93 1.66
C ILE A 60 6.59 15.73 2.90
N ILE A 61 5.77 15.16 3.80
CA ILE A 61 5.26 15.87 4.98
C ILE A 61 6.35 16.02 6.04
N GLN A 62 7.29 15.06 6.13
CA GLN A 62 8.36 15.02 7.14
C GLN A 62 7.82 15.41 8.53
N PRO A 63 6.88 14.62 9.08
CA PRO A 63 6.22 14.96 10.33
C PRO A 63 7.28 15.27 11.39
N ALA A 64 7.33 16.55 11.78
CA ALA A 64 8.29 17.02 12.76
C ALA A 64 8.04 16.29 14.08
N LYS A 65 9.12 15.96 14.79
CA LYS A 65 9.04 15.41 16.14
C LYS A 65 8.26 16.41 16.99
N GLU A 66 7.17 15.99 17.63
CA GLU A 66 6.56 16.77 18.71
C GLU A 66 7.66 17.07 19.74
N GLU A 67 7.90 18.36 19.99
CA GLU A 67 8.84 18.78 21.04
C GLU A 67 8.30 18.28 22.39
N PRO A 68 9.14 17.68 23.25
CA PRO A 68 8.70 17.28 24.58
C PRO A 68 8.19 18.53 25.31
N THR A 69 6.89 18.62 25.58
CA THR A 69 6.34 19.65 26.47
C THR A 69 6.88 19.41 27.87
N GLU A 70 7.70 20.34 28.36
CA GLU A 70 8.18 20.44 29.75
C GLU A 70 7.04 20.66 30.75
#